data_AF-A0AAJ2W666-F1
#
_entry.id   AF-A0AAJ2W666-F1
#
_cell.length_a   1.000
_cell.length_b   1.000
_cell.length_c   1.000
_cell.angle_alpha   90.00
_cell.angle_beta   90.00
_cell.angle_gamma   90.00
#
_symmetry.space_group_name_H-M   'P 1'
#
loop_
_entity.id
_entity.type
_entity.pdbx_description
1 polymer ?
#
loop_
_entity_poly.entity_id
_entity_poly.type
_entity_poly.pdbx_seq_one_letter_code
_entity_poly.pdbx_strand_id
1 'polypeptide(L)'
;MEILWGVLIVGAIVGGAWLGLRVLFPSKPMEPTRAAPTITLHRRGQAPVTKVIEPSEGSFNDWVAEMDAKSKALRSGQSAPKITVAELDPTLALADLRPVDSSRFRIVGTAAYLTDDERAVFGGTEYVLVHETDNEHDANAVAVYGQGRKVGYLSAAKAAGIAPQLDRLGAGGYTVGGAGTSDASIRLWVDIPKAAALRAHGL
;
A
#
# COMPACT_ATOMS: atom_id res chain seq x y z
N MET A 1 -16.71 -12.09 -57.09
CA MET A 1 -17.04 -13.28 -57.90
C MET A 1 -15.73 -13.77 -58.48
N GLU A 2 -15.14 -14.91 -58.16
CA GLU A 2 -15.58 -16.11 -57.46
C GLU A 2 -14.40 -16.68 -56.66
N ILE A 3 -14.75 -17.39 -55.58
CA ILE A 3 -13.84 -17.95 -54.59
C ILE A 3 -13.47 -19.36 -55.05
N LEU A 4 -12.17 -19.63 -55.22
CA LEU A 4 -11.63 -20.96 -55.49
C LEU A 4 -11.90 -21.88 -54.30
N TRP A 5 -12.78 -22.86 -54.49
CA TRP A 5 -12.83 -24.09 -53.70
C TRP A 5 -12.02 -25.17 -54.40
N GLY A 6 -11.25 -25.94 -53.64
CA GLY A 6 -10.48 -27.07 -54.17
C GLY A 6 -9.83 -27.90 -53.07
N VAL A 7 -10.66 -28.63 -52.33
CA VAL A 7 -10.25 -29.74 -51.46
C VAL A 7 -9.85 -30.92 -52.34
N LEU A 8 -8.71 -31.58 -52.06
CA LEU A 8 -8.65 -33.05 -52.17
C LEU A 8 -7.46 -33.64 -51.37
N ILE A 9 -7.80 -34.53 -50.45
CA ILE A 9 -6.91 -35.44 -49.72
C ILE A 9 -6.89 -36.78 -50.48
N VAL A 10 -5.70 -37.29 -50.81
CA VAL A 10 -5.36 -38.69 -51.18
C VAL A 10 -3.84 -38.82 -50.90
N GLY A 11 -3.24 -39.78 -50.17
CA GLY A 11 -3.60 -41.14 -49.79
C GLY A 11 -2.63 -42.14 -50.48
N ALA A 12 -1.61 -42.67 -49.77
CA ALA A 12 -0.84 -43.93 -50.02
C ALA A 12 0.44 -43.87 -49.15
N ILE A 13 0.75 -44.74 -48.16
CA ILE A 13 0.81 -46.21 -48.05
C ILE A 13 1.57 -46.89 -49.19
N VAL A 14 2.89 -47.03 -48.99
CA VAL A 14 3.79 -48.05 -49.52
C VAL A 14 4.81 -48.29 -48.37
N GLY A 15 4.99 -49.45 -47.76
CA GLY A 15 4.99 -50.82 -48.28
C GLY A 15 6.44 -51.24 -48.56
N GLY A 16 7.17 -51.74 -47.56
CA GLY A 16 8.55 -52.20 -47.74
C GLY A 16 9.05 -53.06 -46.58
N ALA A 17 8.98 -54.38 -46.78
CA ALA A 17 9.43 -55.43 -45.88
C ALA A 17 10.95 -55.43 -45.67
N TRP A 18 11.42 -55.76 -44.47
CA TRP A 18 12.74 -56.38 -44.27
C TRP A 18 12.68 -57.42 -43.15
N LEU A 19 12.96 -58.66 -43.54
CA LEU A 19 13.05 -59.85 -42.72
C LEU A 19 14.49 -59.98 -42.20
N GLY A 20 14.65 -60.27 -40.90
CA GLY A 20 15.86 -60.87 -40.34
C GLY A 20 16.84 -59.91 -39.69
N LEU A 21 17.01 -60.03 -38.37
CA LEU A 21 18.21 -60.58 -37.72
C LEU A 21 18.09 -60.36 -36.20
N ARG A 22 17.90 -61.44 -35.44
CA ARG A 22 18.12 -61.42 -33.98
C ARG A 22 19.62 -61.31 -33.73
N VAL A 23 20.08 -60.15 -33.29
CA VAL A 23 21.39 -59.99 -32.63
C VAL A 23 21.18 -59.20 -31.35
N LEU A 24 21.70 -59.75 -30.26
CA LEU A 24 21.70 -59.20 -28.91
C LEU A 24 22.22 -57.76 -28.91
N PHE A 25 21.41 -56.84 -28.37
CA PHE A 25 21.91 -55.57 -27.85
C PHE A 25 21.55 -55.45 -26.37
N PRO A 26 22.52 -55.07 -25.51
CA PRO A 26 22.32 -54.96 -24.08
C PRO A 26 21.31 -53.85 -23.76
N SER A 27 20.43 -54.12 -22.79
CA SER A 27 19.47 -53.17 -22.24
C SER A 27 20.16 -51.87 -21.86
N LYS A 28 19.68 -50.77 -22.47
CA LYS A 28 19.95 -49.37 -22.07
C LYS A 28 19.87 -49.28 -20.53
N PRO A 29 20.87 -48.71 -19.82
CA PRO A 29 20.70 -48.42 -18.40
C PRO A 29 19.51 -47.47 -18.26
N MET A 30 18.50 -47.88 -17.48
CA MET A 30 17.37 -47.04 -17.11
C MET A 30 17.90 -45.80 -16.40
N GLU A 31 17.60 -44.65 -16.99
CA GLU A 31 17.70 -43.35 -16.34
C GLU A 31 16.89 -43.41 -15.03
N PRO A 32 17.45 -42.99 -13.88
CA PRO A 32 16.71 -43.05 -12.63
C PRO A 32 15.49 -42.14 -12.75
N THR A 33 14.30 -42.72 -12.66
CA THR A 33 13.04 -42.00 -12.49
C THR A 33 13.23 -40.98 -11.38
N ARG A 34 13.26 -39.69 -11.75
CA ARG A 34 13.46 -38.58 -10.84
C ARG A 34 12.38 -38.67 -9.76
N ALA A 35 12.76 -39.04 -8.54
CA ALA A 35 11.85 -39.17 -7.42
C ALA A 35 11.10 -37.85 -7.21
N ALA A 36 9.79 -37.93 -6.94
CA ALA A 36 8.95 -36.77 -6.71
C ALA A 36 9.55 -35.87 -5.61
N PRO A 37 9.63 -34.53 -5.83
CA PRO A 37 10.22 -33.63 -4.85
C PRO A 37 9.39 -33.68 -3.57
N THR A 38 10.03 -34.16 -2.50
CA THR A 38 9.41 -34.29 -1.19
C THR A 38 9.95 -33.16 -0.31
N ILE A 39 9.05 -32.39 0.31
CA ILE A 39 9.44 -31.32 1.23
C ILE A 39 9.18 -31.80 2.67
N THR A 40 10.23 -31.74 3.48
CA THR A 40 10.15 -32.00 4.93
C THR A 40 10.03 -30.67 5.66
N LEU A 41 8.89 -30.43 6.30
CA LEU A 41 8.65 -29.23 7.08
C LEU A 41 9.02 -29.49 8.53
N HIS A 42 10.00 -28.75 9.04
CA HIS A 42 10.36 -28.74 10.46
C HIS A 42 9.66 -27.58 11.16
N ARG A 43 8.67 -27.88 12.00
CA ARG A 43 8.01 -26.89 12.88
C ARG A 43 8.47 -27.12 14.32
N ARG A 44 8.94 -26.06 14.99
CA ARG A 44 9.50 -26.13 16.35
C ARG A 44 8.48 -26.74 17.33
N GLY A 45 8.88 -27.83 18.00
CA GLY A 45 8.03 -28.55 18.97
C GLY A 45 7.14 -29.66 18.37
N GLN A 46 7.23 -29.95 17.08
CA GLN A 46 6.51 -31.05 16.43
C GLN A 46 7.44 -31.96 15.64
N ALA A 47 7.07 -33.22 15.51
CA ALA A 47 7.77 -34.18 14.66
C ALA A 47 7.74 -33.70 13.19
N PRO A 48 8.83 -33.88 12.43
CA PRO A 48 8.89 -33.45 11.03
C PRO A 48 7.79 -34.13 10.22
N VAL A 49 7.07 -33.31 9.44
CA VAL A 49 6.01 -33.80 8.54
C VAL A 49 6.54 -33.75 7.12
N THR A 50 6.66 -34.93 6.53
CA THR A 50 7.06 -35.11 5.14
C THR A 50 5.81 -35.12 4.26
N LYS A 51 5.71 -34.19 3.32
CA LYS A 51 4.64 -34.17 2.32
C LYS A 51 5.22 -34.37 0.93
N VAL A 52 4.66 -35.35 0.22
CA VAL A 52 4.87 -35.50 -1.23
C VAL A 52 4.07 -34.39 -1.90
N ILE A 53 4.74 -33.54 -2.67
CA ILE A 53 4.09 -32.48 -3.42
C ILE A 53 3.79 -33.05 -4.80
N GLU A 54 2.51 -33.17 -5.12
CA GLU A 54 2.09 -33.42 -6.50
C GLU A 54 2.53 -32.22 -7.35
N PRO A 55 3.24 -32.44 -8.47
CA PRO A 55 3.62 -31.36 -9.36
C PRO A 55 2.36 -30.63 -9.81
N SER A 56 2.23 -29.34 -9.51
CA SER A 56 1.15 -28.55 -10.05
C SER A 56 1.26 -28.58 -11.58
N GLU A 57 0.20 -28.97 -12.27
CA GLU A 57 0.18 -29.11 -13.74
C GLU A 57 0.33 -27.77 -14.49
N GLY A 58 0.43 -26.63 -13.79
CA GLY A 58 0.63 -25.31 -14.38
C GLY A 58 2.09 -24.96 -14.60
N SER A 59 2.39 -24.33 -15.74
CA SER A 59 3.69 -23.72 -15.98
C SER A 59 3.89 -22.53 -15.03
N PHE A 60 5.15 -22.24 -14.65
CA PHE A 60 5.47 -21.05 -13.85
C PHE A 60 4.91 -19.76 -14.47
N ASN A 61 4.88 -19.68 -15.80
CA ASN A 61 4.31 -18.54 -16.52
C ASN A 61 2.79 -18.42 -16.33
N ASP A 62 2.07 -19.54 -16.21
CA ASP A 62 0.63 -19.54 -15.97
C ASP A 62 0.32 -19.06 -14.55
N TRP A 63 1.14 -19.47 -13.59
CA TRP A 63 1.04 -18.99 -12.21
C TRP A 63 1.34 -17.49 -12.08
N VAL A 64 2.36 -16.99 -12.79
CA VAL A 64 2.66 -15.55 -12.85
C VAL A 64 1.52 -14.78 -13.51
N ALA A 65 0.98 -15.28 -14.62
CA ALA A 65 -0.15 -14.65 -15.29
C ALA A 65 -1.43 -14.65 -14.42
N GLU A 66 -1.69 -15.72 -13.67
CA GLU A 66 -2.78 -15.79 -12.71
C GLU A 66 -2.60 -14.79 -11.57
N MET A 67 -1.37 -14.67 -11.01
CA MET A 67 -1.06 -13.69 -9.98
C MET A 67 -1.17 -12.25 -10.47
N ASP A 68 -0.72 -11.97 -11.70
CA ASP A 68 -0.86 -10.66 -12.34
C ASP A 68 -2.33 -10.32 -12.60
N ALA A 69 -3.12 -11.28 -13.08
CA ALA A 69 -4.55 -11.10 -13.29
C ALA A 69 -5.30 -10.85 -11.98
N LYS A 70 -4.95 -11.60 -10.91
CA LYS A 70 -5.52 -11.43 -9.57
C LYS A 70 -5.14 -10.08 -8.94
N SER A 71 -3.89 -9.67 -9.13
CA SER A 71 -3.40 -8.35 -8.70
C SER A 71 -4.08 -7.21 -9.46
N LYS A 72 -4.27 -7.38 -10.78
CA LYS A 72 -4.97 -6.42 -11.62
C LYS A 72 -6.46 -6.34 -11.27
N ALA A 73 -7.11 -7.45 -10.96
CA ALA A 73 -8.50 -7.50 -10.50
C ALA A 73 -8.71 -6.78 -9.16
N LEU A 74 -7.77 -6.97 -8.21
CA LEU A 74 -7.75 -6.24 -6.94
C LEU A 74 -7.57 -4.72 -7.16
N ARG A 75 -6.69 -4.33 -8.10
CA ARG A 75 -6.46 -2.94 -8.48
C ARG A 75 -7.60 -2.32 -9.28
N SER A 76 -8.34 -3.10 -10.08
CA SER A 76 -9.44 -2.60 -10.90
C SER A 76 -10.75 -2.45 -10.13
N GLY A 77 -10.90 -3.10 -8.98
CA GLY A 77 -12.07 -2.99 -8.09
C GLY A 77 -11.98 -1.84 -7.08
N GLN A 78 -10.76 -1.41 -6.70
CA GLN A 78 -10.53 -0.22 -5.91
C GLN A 78 -10.28 0.96 -6.85
N SER A 79 -11.32 1.74 -7.14
CA SER A 79 -11.12 3.10 -7.65
C SER A 79 -10.10 3.78 -6.74
N ALA A 80 -8.97 4.23 -7.30
CA ALA A 80 -7.95 4.91 -6.53
C ALA A 80 -8.62 5.98 -5.65
N PRO A 81 -8.30 6.04 -4.34
CA PRO A 81 -8.94 7.01 -3.46
C PRO A 81 -8.77 8.39 -4.08
N LYS A 82 -9.88 9.12 -4.25
CA LYS A 82 -9.85 10.47 -4.78
C LYS A 82 -9.05 11.32 -3.79
N ILE A 83 -7.84 11.70 -4.18
CA ILE A 83 -6.96 12.54 -3.37
C ILE A 83 -7.42 13.98 -3.52
N THR A 84 -7.83 14.60 -2.42
CA THR A 84 -8.14 16.03 -2.39
C THR A 84 -6.85 16.79 -2.12
N VAL A 85 -6.46 17.65 -3.06
CA VAL A 85 -5.36 18.60 -2.85
C VAL A 85 -5.94 19.87 -2.25
N ALA A 86 -5.44 20.28 -1.09
CA ALA A 86 -5.76 21.54 -0.45
C ALA A 86 -4.46 22.18 0.04
N GLU A 87 -4.28 23.46 -0.27
CA GLU A 87 -3.08 24.23 0.06
C GLU A 87 -3.37 25.20 1.21
N LEU A 88 -2.33 25.53 1.96
CA LEU A 88 -2.40 26.54 3.02
C LEU A 88 -2.43 27.92 2.38
N ASP A 89 -3.34 28.78 2.83
CA ASP A 89 -3.36 30.18 2.42
C ASP A 89 -2.04 30.87 2.85
N PRO A 90 -1.22 31.37 1.92
CA PRO A 90 0.07 32.00 2.25
C PRO A 90 -0.09 33.35 2.98
N THR A 91 -1.29 33.92 2.99
CA THR A 91 -1.59 35.19 3.67
C THR A 91 -2.05 35.00 5.12
N LEU A 92 -2.21 33.74 5.55
CA LEU A 92 -2.68 33.38 6.88
C LEU A 92 -1.69 33.84 7.96
N ALA A 93 -2.18 34.59 8.95
CA ALA A 93 -1.36 34.98 10.10
C ALA A 93 -1.07 33.75 10.97
N LEU A 94 0.22 33.41 11.11
CA LEU A 94 0.68 32.25 11.87
C LEU A 94 1.24 32.66 13.24
N ALA A 95 0.78 31.98 14.29
CA ALA A 95 1.37 32.06 15.63
C ALA A 95 2.22 30.81 15.91
N ASP A 96 3.39 30.97 16.51
CA ASP A 96 4.28 29.85 16.83
C ASP A 96 3.95 29.26 18.21
N LEU A 97 3.53 27.99 18.23
CA LEU A 97 3.22 27.22 19.44
C LEU A 97 4.26 26.12 19.71
N ARG A 98 5.32 26.00 18.89
CA ARG A 98 6.41 25.04 19.12
C ARG A 98 7.09 25.18 20.50
N PRO A 99 7.21 26.39 21.10
CA PRO A 99 7.78 26.53 22.45
C PRO A 99 6.88 26.00 23.58
N VAL A 100 5.60 25.72 23.30
CA VAL A 100 4.62 25.32 24.30
C VAL A 100 4.72 23.83 24.60
N ASP A 101 4.65 23.46 25.87
CA ASP A 101 4.64 22.06 26.29
C ASP A 101 3.49 21.29 25.62
N SER A 102 3.86 20.20 24.93
CA SER A 102 3.04 19.51 23.95
C SER A 102 3.03 18.01 24.17
N SER A 103 2.10 17.33 23.51
CA SER A 103 2.05 15.87 23.47
C SER A 103 1.82 15.40 22.04
N ARG A 104 2.51 14.33 21.66
CA ARG A 104 2.50 13.81 20.29
C ARG A 104 1.28 12.96 20.02
N PHE A 105 0.57 13.26 18.94
CA PHE A 105 -0.61 12.52 18.51
C PHE A 105 -0.56 12.20 17.02
N ARG A 106 -1.26 11.16 16.62
CA ARG A 106 -1.35 10.73 15.23
C ARG A 106 -2.23 11.69 14.43
N ILE A 107 -1.79 12.06 13.23
CA ILE A 107 -2.63 12.76 12.25
C ILE A 107 -3.59 11.74 11.60
N VAL A 108 -4.88 12.06 11.56
CA VAL A 108 -5.93 11.19 11.00
C VAL A 108 -6.37 11.65 9.62
N GLY A 109 -7.04 10.75 8.87
CA GLY A 109 -7.57 11.07 7.54
C GLY A 109 -6.51 11.26 6.45
N THR A 110 -5.25 10.93 6.73
CA THR A 110 -4.14 11.28 5.84
C THR A 110 -4.23 10.64 4.45
N ALA A 111 -4.90 9.49 4.31
CA ALA A 111 -5.10 8.81 3.03
C ALA A 111 -6.07 9.52 2.08
N ALA A 112 -6.88 10.44 2.57
CA ALA A 112 -7.76 11.26 1.73
C ALA A 112 -7.02 12.42 1.03
N TYR A 113 -5.83 12.78 1.54
CA TYR A 113 -5.10 13.97 1.10
C TYR A 113 -3.74 13.67 0.47
N LEU A 114 -3.11 12.56 0.87
CA LEU A 114 -1.76 12.18 0.43
C LEU A 114 -1.66 10.69 0.09
N THR A 115 -0.90 10.39 -0.98
CA THR A 115 -0.29 9.07 -1.20
C THR A 115 0.80 8.78 -0.15
N ASP A 116 1.31 7.55 -0.11
CA ASP A 116 2.39 7.20 0.82
C ASP A 116 3.72 7.90 0.46
N ASP A 117 4.03 8.07 -0.83
CA ASP A 117 5.19 8.86 -1.26
C ASP A 117 5.05 10.34 -0.87
N GLU A 118 3.84 10.89 -1.01
CA GLU A 118 3.54 12.26 -0.60
C GLU A 118 3.63 12.44 0.93
N ARG A 119 3.39 11.41 1.74
CA ARG A 119 3.63 11.49 3.20
C ARG A 119 5.10 11.71 3.54
N ALA A 120 6.01 11.17 2.73
CA ALA A 120 7.44 11.38 2.94
C ALA A 120 7.86 12.82 2.56
N VAL A 121 7.16 13.43 1.59
CA VAL A 121 7.45 14.80 1.11
C VAL A 121 6.82 15.87 1.99
N PHE A 122 5.53 15.73 2.32
CA PHE A 122 4.74 16.73 3.07
C PHE A 122 4.69 16.43 4.58
N GLY A 123 5.18 15.28 5.01
CA GLY A 123 5.44 14.99 6.42
C GLY A 123 6.73 15.63 6.90
N GLY A 124 6.84 15.92 8.19
CA GLY A 124 8.04 16.58 8.71
C GLY A 124 8.03 16.80 10.22
N THR A 125 8.96 17.66 10.66
CA THR A 125 9.09 18.06 12.06
C THR A 125 8.25 19.29 12.43
N GLU A 126 7.60 19.90 11.43
CA GLU A 126 6.80 21.11 11.58
C GLU A 126 5.49 20.96 10.82
N TYR A 127 4.41 21.43 11.44
CA TYR A 127 3.07 21.48 10.87
C TYR A 127 2.38 22.78 11.24
N VAL A 128 1.32 23.11 10.51
CA VAL A 128 0.40 24.22 10.81
C VAL A 128 -0.98 23.65 11.12
N LEU A 129 -1.54 24.05 12.25
CA LEU A 129 -2.93 23.78 12.62
C LEU A 129 -3.81 24.92 12.15
N VAL A 130 -4.92 24.60 11.49
CA VAL A 130 -5.94 25.56 11.06
C VAL A 130 -7.31 25.07 11.53
N HIS A 131 -8.04 25.90 12.26
CA HIS A 131 -9.39 25.59 12.69
C HIS A 131 -10.37 25.90 11.55
N GLU A 132 -11.17 24.91 11.15
CA GLU A 132 -12.16 25.03 10.07
C GLU A 132 -13.57 25.09 10.66
N THR A 133 -14.00 26.27 11.09
CA THR A 133 -15.33 26.48 11.71
C THR A 133 -16.50 26.13 10.79
N ASP A 134 -16.28 26.26 9.48
CA ASP A 134 -17.29 26.00 8.44
C ASP A 134 -17.21 24.57 7.86
N ASN A 135 -16.51 23.66 8.54
CA ASN A 135 -16.40 22.27 8.10
C ASN A 135 -17.75 21.55 8.22
N GLU A 136 -18.19 20.90 7.13
CA GLU A 136 -19.51 20.26 7.03
C GLU A 136 -19.73 19.09 7.99
N HIS A 137 -18.65 18.48 8.50
CA HIS A 137 -18.71 17.27 9.34
C HIS A 137 -18.52 17.55 10.82
N ASP A 138 -17.67 18.51 11.19
CA ASP A 138 -17.35 18.85 12.58
C ASP A 138 -16.95 20.32 12.68
N ALA A 139 -17.75 21.13 13.38
CA ALA A 139 -17.47 22.55 13.59
C ALA A 139 -16.19 22.82 14.41
N ASN A 140 -15.63 21.79 15.08
CA ASN A 140 -14.33 21.89 15.76
C ASN A 140 -13.19 21.31 14.92
N ALA A 141 -13.39 21.02 13.64
CA ALA A 141 -12.38 20.37 12.81
C ALA A 141 -11.10 21.18 12.75
N VAL A 142 -9.98 20.57 13.13
CA VAL A 142 -8.66 21.19 13.03
C VAL A 142 -7.87 20.47 11.95
N ALA A 143 -7.70 21.14 10.82
CA ALA A 143 -6.88 20.68 9.71
C ALA A 143 -5.39 20.81 10.06
N VAL A 144 -4.61 19.87 9.55
CA VAL A 144 -3.15 19.85 9.72
C VAL A 144 -2.50 20.00 8.35
N TYR A 145 -1.62 20.98 8.22
CA TYR A 145 -0.86 21.28 7.01
C TYR A 145 0.63 21.03 7.25
N GLY A 146 1.30 20.39 6.30
CA GLY A 146 2.74 20.17 6.30
C GLY A 146 3.32 20.65 4.98
N GLN A 147 4.40 21.44 5.03
CA GLN A 147 5.01 22.05 3.83
C GLN A 147 3.97 22.75 2.91
N GLY A 148 3.01 23.47 3.51
CA GLY A 148 1.96 24.19 2.78
C GLY A 148 0.83 23.34 2.21
N ARG A 149 0.82 22.01 2.41
CA ARG A 149 -0.25 21.12 1.91
C ARG A 149 -1.02 20.49 3.06
N LYS A 150 -2.35 20.37 2.93
CA LYS A 150 -3.19 19.66 3.90
C LYS A 150 -2.79 18.19 3.92
N VAL A 151 -2.38 17.71 5.09
CA VAL A 151 -1.94 16.33 5.29
C VAL A 151 -2.98 15.48 6.00
N GLY A 152 -3.96 16.11 6.65
CA GLY A 152 -5.06 15.44 7.36
C GLY A 152 -5.69 16.34 8.42
N TYR A 153 -6.16 15.71 9.49
CA TYR A 153 -6.80 16.38 10.62
C TYR A 153 -6.27 15.86 11.97
N LEU A 154 -6.59 16.61 13.02
CA LEU A 154 -6.65 16.05 14.36
C LEU A 154 -7.86 15.10 14.48
N SER A 155 -7.81 14.14 15.41
CA SER A 155 -9.01 13.37 15.73
C SER A 155 -10.08 14.30 16.33
N ALA A 156 -11.36 14.02 16.08
CA ALA A 156 -12.47 14.85 16.56
C ALA A 156 -12.37 15.17 18.07
N ALA A 157 -12.02 14.17 18.89
CA ALA A 157 -11.83 14.37 20.33
C ALA A 157 -10.69 15.34 20.68
N LYS A 158 -9.59 15.35 19.90
CA LYS A 158 -8.49 16.31 20.10
C LYS A 158 -8.83 17.68 19.53
N ALA A 159 -9.50 17.72 18.40
CA ALA A 159 -9.97 18.93 17.74
C ALA A 159 -10.94 19.69 18.67
N ALA A 160 -11.97 19.02 19.20
CA ALA A 160 -12.89 19.60 20.19
C ALA A 160 -12.20 20.10 21.48
N GLY A 161 -11.07 19.48 21.85
CA GLY A 161 -10.31 19.87 23.03
C GLY A 161 -9.35 21.06 22.82
N ILE A 162 -9.01 21.41 21.58
CA ILE A 162 -8.03 22.45 21.24
C ILE A 162 -8.63 23.63 20.46
N ALA A 163 -9.66 23.39 19.64
CA ALA A 163 -10.27 24.41 18.79
C ALA A 163 -10.72 25.67 19.55
N PRO A 164 -11.45 25.58 20.69
CA PRO A 164 -11.81 26.78 21.46
C PRO A 164 -10.63 27.55 22.05
N GLN A 165 -9.46 26.93 22.19
CA GLN A 165 -8.23 27.56 22.65
C GLN A 165 -7.57 28.29 21.48
N LEU A 166 -7.54 27.68 20.30
CA LEU A 166 -7.06 28.32 19.08
C LEU A 166 -7.90 29.56 18.77
N ASP A 167 -9.23 29.47 18.83
CA ASP A 167 -10.10 30.64 18.60
C ASP A 167 -9.82 31.81 19.54
N ARG A 168 -9.48 31.51 20.81
CA ARG A 168 -9.12 32.53 21.79
C ARG A 168 -7.78 33.20 21.50
N LEU A 169 -6.84 32.50 20.88
CA LEU A 169 -5.55 33.09 20.48
C LEU A 169 -5.71 33.99 19.24
N GLY A 170 -6.71 33.76 18.41
CA GLY A 170 -7.14 34.68 17.35
C GLY A 170 -6.23 34.76 16.12
N ALA A 171 -5.21 33.92 16.02
CA ALA A 171 -4.43 33.76 14.78
C ALA A 171 -5.16 32.84 13.79
N GLY A 172 -4.86 33.01 12.50
CA GLY A 172 -5.46 32.19 11.44
C GLY A 172 -4.89 30.77 11.38
N GLY A 173 -3.63 30.59 11.78
CA GLY A 173 -3.00 29.28 11.89
C GLY A 173 -1.93 29.22 12.96
N TYR A 174 -1.52 28.01 13.33
CA TYR A 174 -0.62 27.78 14.44
C TYR A 174 0.49 26.79 14.10
N THR A 175 1.74 27.25 14.12
CA THR A 175 2.90 26.42 13.87
C THR A 175 3.18 25.54 15.09
N VAL A 176 3.28 24.23 14.87
CA VAL A 176 3.51 23.22 15.90
C VAL A 176 4.58 22.23 15.45
N GLY A 177 5.15 21.51 16.42
CA GLY A 177 6.09 20.44 16.14
C GLY A 177 5.39 19.19 15.57
N GLY A 178 6.19 18.24 15.12
CA GLY A 178 5.68 16.93 14.75
C GLY A 178 6.78 15.93 14.41
N ALA A 179 6.35 14.83 13.79
CA ALA A 179 7.25 13.86 13.20
C ALA A 179 6.63 13.28 11.92
N GLY A 180 7.45 13.26 10.87
CA GLY A 180 7.11 12.68 9.58
C GLY A 180 7.23 11.16 9.55
N THR A 181 7.31 10.62 8.35
CA THR A 181 7.55 9.20 8.13
C THR A 181 8.95 8.79 8.57
N SER A 182 9.12 7.51 8.90
CA SER A 182 10.41 6.87 9.10
C SER A 182 10.46 5.57 8.30
N ASP A 183 11.64 4.97 8.19
CA ASP A 183 11.83 3.65 7.55
C ASP A 183 10.91 2.57 8.15
N ALA A 184 10.50 2.74 9.41
CA ALA A 184 9.63 1.82 10.12
C ALA A 184 8.12 2.16 10.03
N SER A 185 7.74 3.36 9.56
CA SER A 185 6.34 3.81 9.61
C SER A 185 6.04 4.99 8.69
N ILE A 186 4.97 4.83 7.88
CA ILE A 186 4.37 5.92 7.06
C ILE A 186 3.43 6.86 7.85
N ARG A 187 3.24 6.62 9.15
CA ARG A 187 2.33 7.44 9.98
C ARG A 187 2.95 8.80 10.27
N LEU A 188 2.13 9.84 10.14
CA LEU A 188 2.48 11.21 10.50
C LEU A 188 1.98 11.53 11.91
N TRP A 189 2.75 12.35 12.62
CA TRP A 189 2.52 12.74 13.99
C TRP A 189 2.63 14.25 14.15
N VAL A 190 1.77 14.81 14.99
CA VAL A 190 1.73 16.24 15.29
C VAL A 190 1.79 16.43 16.80
N ASP A 191 2.55 17.43 17.23
CA ASP A 191 2.69 17.79 18.63
C ASP A 191 1.61 18.81 18.98
N ILE A 192 0.66 18.40 19.81
CA ILE A 192 -0.48 19.23 20.21
C ILE A 192 -0.16 19.88 21.57
N PRO A 193 -0.19 21.21 21.68
CA PRO A 193 -0.01 21.89 22.95
C PRO A 193 -1.01 21.44 24.01
N LYS A 194 -0.54 21.24 25.25
CA LYS A 194 -1.42 20.88 26.36
C LYS A 194 -2.30 22.08 26.71
N ALA A 195 -3.58 21.85 26.95
CA ALA A 195 -4.54 22.91 27.27
C ALA A 195 -4.14 23.76 28.51
N ALA A 196 -3.39 23.19 29.46
CA ALA A 196 -2.85 23.95 30.59
C ALA A 196 -1.70 24.88 30.16
N ALA A 197 -0.82 24.40 29.29
CA ALA A 197 0.32 25.17 28.79
C ALA A 197 -0.11 26.31 27.86
N LEU A 198 -1.12 26.07 27.00
CA LEU A 198 -1.72 27.13 26.18
C LEU A 198 -2.31 28.26 27.00
N ARG A 199 -3.00 27.92 28.09
CA ARG A 199 -3.54 28.93 29.02
C ARG A 199 -2.42 29.76 29.64
N ALA A 200 -1.29 29.17 29.99
CA ALA A 200 -0.15 29.92 30.54
C ALA A 200 0.61 30.75 29.50
N HIS A 201 0.49 30.45 28.20
CA HIS A 201 1.26 31.08 27.12
C HIS A 201 0.61 32.36 26.56
N GLY A 202 -0.68 32.60 26.80
CA GLY A 202 -1.38 33.73 26.20
C GLY A 202 -2.82 33.95 26.66
N LEU A 203 -3.17 33.45 27.85
CA LEU A 203 -4.40 33.80 28.58
C LEU A 203 -4.05 34.28 30.00
#